data_AF-A0AAJ0XEV3-F1
#
_entry.id   AF-A0AAJ0XEV3-F1
#
_cell.length_a   1.000
_cell.length_b   1.000
_cell.length_c   1.000
_cell.angle_alpha   90.00
_cell.angle_beta   90.00
_cell.angle_gamma   90.00
#
_symmetry.space_group_name_H-M   'P 1'
#
loop_
_entity.id
_entity.type
_entity.pdbx_description
1 polymer ?
#
loop_
_entity_poly.entity_id
_entity_poly.type
_entity_poly.pdbx_seq_one_letter_code
_entity_poly.pdbx_strand_id
1 'polypeptide(L)'
;MHHKRLPIGIQTLREIREDDHYYVDKTGYALRLIEEGKYYFLSRPRRFGKSLFLDTLAELFSGNQALFSGLEADGRWDQGNRINILADTVRRSILHLR
;
A
#
# COMPACT_ATOMS: atom_id res chain seq x y z
N MET A 1 12.65 -4.29 -26.83
CA MET A 1 12.16 -4.09 -25.44
C MET A 1 10.65 -4.06 -25.50
N HIS A 2 9.95 -4.93 -24.77
CA HIS A 2 8.48 -4.89 -24.71
C HIS A 2 8.09 -3.74 -23.79
N HIS A 3 7.49 -2.68 -24.34
CA HIS A 3 7.04 -1.55 -23.53
C HIS A 3 5.73 -1.92 -22.82
N LYS A 4 5.76 -1.89 -21.49
CA LYS A 4 4.54 -2.01 -20.68
C LYS A 4 3.64 -0.81 -20.93
N ARG A 5 2.32 -1.03 -20.88
CA ARG A 5 1.33 0.04 -21.04
C ARG A 5 1.38 0.96 -19.81
N LEU A 6 1.22 2.26 -20.02
CA LEU A 6 1.05 3.22 -18.92
C LEU A 6 -0.34 3.01 -18.30
N PRO A 7 -0.45 3.04 -16.95
CA PRO A 7 -1.73 2.85 -16.25
C PRO A 7 -2.57 4.14 -16.30
N ILE A 8 -2.97 4.57 -17.49
CA ILE A 8 -3.75 5.81 -17.66
C ILE A 8 -5.19 5.54 -17.24
N GLY A 9 -5.65 6.21 -16.19
CA GLY A 9 -7.01 6.07 -15.68
C GLY A 9 -7.22 4.90 -14.72
N ILE A 10 -6.24 4.00 -14.61
CA ILE A 10 -6.25 2.87 -13.67
C ILE A 10 -5.90 3.39 -12.27
N GLN A 11 -6.67 2.97 -11.28
CA GLN A 11 -6.52 3.41 -9.89
C GLN A 11 -6.35 2.27 -8.90
N THR A 12 -6.37 1.02 -9.38
CA THR A 12 -6.18 -0.15 -8.53
C THR A 12 -4.82 -0.78 -8.77
N LEU A 13 -4.15 -1.18 -7.70
CA LEU A 13 -2.90 -1.93 -7.78
C LEU A 13 -3.14 -3.27 -8.49
N ARG A 14 -4.26 -3.93 -8.18
CA ARG A 14 -4.64 -5.20 -8.78
C ARG A 14 -4.62 -5.18 -10.30
N GLU A 15 -5.37 -4.28 -10.92
CA GLU A 15 -5.45 -4.17 -12.39
C GLU A 15 -4.09 -3.84 -13.01
N ILE A 16 -3.29 -2.99 -12.34
CA ILE A 16 -1.92 -2.70 -12.78
C ILE A 16 -1.06 -3.96 -12.78
N ARG A 17 -1.19 -4.81 -11.75
CA ARG A 17 -0.39 -6.03 -11.62
C ARG A 17 -0.86 -7.13 -12.55
N GLU A 18 -2.18 -7.33 -12.68
CA GLU A 18 -2.80 -8.38 -13.49
C GLU A 18 -2.64 -8.10 -15.00
N ASP A 19 -2.80 -6.85 -15.45
CA ASP A 19 -2.69 -6.48 -16.87
C ASP A 19 -1.26 -6.08 -17.31
N ASP A 20 -0.26 -6.32 -16.44
CA ASP A 20 1.16 -6.01 -16.62
C ASP A 20 1.44 -4.56 -17.04
N HIS A 21 0.77 -3.60 -16.38
CA HIS A 21 1.02 -2.18 -16.57
C HIS A 21 2.30 -1.72 -15.87
N TYR A 22 2.79 -0.54 -16.28
CA TYR A 22 3.91 0.09 -15.61
C TYR A 22 3.50 0.58 -14.20
N TYR A 23 4.09 0.00 -13.16
CA TYR A 23 3.93 0.45 -11.78
C TYR A 23 5.23 1.10 -11.29
N VAL A 24 5.12 2.29 -10.70
CA VAL A 24 6.23 2.89 -9.95
C VAL A 24 6.13 2.39 -8.51
N ASP A 25 7.07 1.56 -8.11
CA ASP A 25 7.08 1.01 -6.76
C ASP A 25 7.22 2.12 -5.71
N LYS A 26 6.21 2.25 -4.86
CA LYS A 26 6.16 3.17 -3.71
C LYS A 26 5.94 2.41 -2.41
N THR A 27 6.06 1.09 -2.42
CA THR A 27 5.71 0.24 -1.29
C THR A 27 6.69 0.40 -0.14
N GLY A 28 7.98 0.67 -0.40
CA GLY A 28 8.94 1.08 0.63
C GLY A 28 8.54 2.34 1.38
N TYR A 29 8.08 3.36 0.64
CA TYR A 29 7.58 4.59 1.26
C TYR A 29 6.30 4.34 2.06
N ALA A 30 5.39 3.50 1.55
CA ALA A 30 4.19 3.09 2.28
C ALA A 30 4.53 2.41 3.62
N LEU A 31 5.47 1.47 3.61
CA LEU A 31 5.94 0.78 4.82
C LEU A 31 6.55 1.75 5.83
N ARG A 32 7.42 2.65 5.36
CA ARG A 32 8.00 3.67 6.23
C ARG A 32 6.96 4.59 6.85
N LEU A 33 5.97 5.02 6.05
CA LEU A 33 4.88 5.86 6.56
C LEU A 33 4.12 5.14 7.68
N ILE A 34 3.80 3.88 7.44
CA ILE A 34 3.12 2.98 8.35
C ILE A 34 3.87 2.84 9.70
N GLU A 35 5.19 2.71 9.66
CA GLU A 35 6.01 2.51 10.86
C GLU A 35 6.25 3.81 11.64
N GLU A 36 6.49 4.92 10.94
CA GLU A 36 6.99 6.16 11.55
C GLU A 36 5.90 7.15 11.98
N GLY A 37 4.69 7.09 11.43
CA GLY A 37 3.74 8.20 11.60
C GLY A 37 2.32 7.82 11.98
N LYS A 38 1.68 8.77 12.68
CA LYS A 38 0.32 8.66 13.20
C LYS A 38 -0.71 9.32 12.27
N TYR A 39 -0.35 10.44 11.65
CA TYR A 39 -1.22 11.22 10.78
C TYR A 39 -0.43 11.80 9.61
N TYR A 40 -0.94 11.62 8.39
CA TYR A 40 -0.32 12.12 7.17
C TYR A 40 -1.29 12.95 6.34
N PHE A 41 -0.85 14.13 5.91
CA PHE A 41 -1.60 14.96 4.98
C PHE A 41 -1.15 14.69 3.55
N LEU A 42 -2.02 14.04 2.76
CA LEU A 42 -1.78 13.84 1.33
C LEU A 42 -2.21 15.09 0.54
N SER A 43 -1.26 16.00 0.37
CA SER A 43 -1.30 17.34 -0.28
C SER A 43 -2.08 17.65 -1.60
N ARG A 44 -3.24 17.09 -1.97
CA ARG A 44 -4.08 17.51 -3.16
C ARG A 44 -3.43 17.97 -4.51
N PRO A 45 -2.25 17.54 -5.03
CA PRO A 45 -1.87 17.88 -6.41
C PRO A 45 -2.68 16.99 -7.36
N ARG A 46 -3.25 17.59 -8.41
CA ARG A 46 -4.10 16.88 -9.38
C ARG A 46 -3.27 15.79 -10.08
N ARG A 47 -3.83 14.57 -10.21
CA ARG A 47 -3.23 13.42 -10.92
C ARG A 47 -1.90 12.88 -10.36
N PHE A 48 -1.55 13.19 -9.10
CA PHE A 48 -0.33 12.68 -8.46
C PHE A 48 -0.37 11.17 -8.09
N GLY A 49 -1.44 10.45 -8.44
CA GLY A 49 -1.59 9.03 -8.12
C GLY A 49 -1.93 8.74 -6.66
N LYS A 50 -2.61 9.68 -5.96
CA LYS A 50 -3.05 9.46 -4.57
C LYS A 50 -4.04 8.31 -4.43
N SER A 51 -5.00 8.20 -5.36
CA SER A 51 -5.97 7.09 -5.33
C SER A 51 -5.26 5.75 -5.41
N LEU A 52 -4.37 5.58 -6.39
CA LEU A 52 -3.57 4.36 -6.54
C LEU A 52 -2.69 4.07 -5.31
N PHE A 53 -2.13 5.11 -4.69
CA PHE A 53 -1.32 4.94 -3.48
C PHE A 53 -2.17 4.51 -2.26
N LEU A 54 -3.36 5.08 -2.10
CA LEU A 54 -4.31 4.66 -1.06
C LEU A 54 -4.82 3.24 -1.29
N ASP A 55 -5.06 2.86 -2.54
CA ASP A 55 -5.41 1.51 -2.93
C ASP A 55 -4.27 0.51 -2.64
N THR A 56 -3.03 0.88 -3.00
CA THR A 56 -1.83 0.10 -2.64
C THR A 56 -1.74 -0.11 -1.13
N LEU A 57 -1.99 0.94 -0.33
CA LEU A 57 -2.03 0.83 1.13
C LEU A 57 -3.14 -0.12 1.58
N ALA A 58 -4.36 0.02 1.04
CA ALA A 58 -5.48 -0.85 1.37
C ALA A 58 -5.15 -2.33 1.11
N GLU A 59 -4.62 -2.66 -0.07
CA GLU A 59 -4.18 -4.01 -0.45
C GLU A 59 -3.08 -4.54 0.49
N LEU A 60 -2.18 -3.66 0.93
CA LEU A 60 -1.10 -3.98 1.87
C LEU A 60 -1.67 -4.32 3.26
N PHE A 61 -2.61 -3.52 3.78
CA PHE A 61 -3.31 -3.78 5.04
C PHE A 61 -4.20 -5.03 4.98
N SER A 62 -4.79 -5.31 3.81
CA SER A 62 -5.64 -6.47 3.58
C SER A 62 -4.87 -7.80 3.51
N GLY A 63 -3.54 -7.76 3.41
CA GLY A 63 -2.74 -8.98 3.40
C GLY A 63 -2.56 -9.59 2.01
N ASN A 64 -2.78 -8.83 0.92
CA ASN A 64 -2.78 -9.36 -0.45
C ASN A 64 -1.37 -9.53 -1.04
N GLN A 65 -0.53 -10.34 -0.39
CA GLN A 65 0.89 -10.56 -0.69
C GLN A 65 1.20 -10.80 -2.18
N ALA A 66 0.35 -11.55 -2.89
CA ALA A 66 0.55 -11.86 -4.30
C ALA A 66 0.69 -10.61 -5.19
N LEU A 67 0.00 -9.51 -4.84
CA LEU A 67 0.10 -8.24 -5.58
C LEU A 67 1.45 -7.55 -5.39
N PHE A 68 2.13 -7.84 -4.29
CA PHE A 68 3.40 -7.24 -3.91
C PHE A 68 4.62 -8.04 -4.35
N SER A 69 4.43 -9.19 -5.02
CA SER A 69 5.54 -10.01 -5.49
C SER A 69 6.50 -9.21 -6.37
N GLY A 70 7.79 -9.23 -6.02
CA GLY A 70 8.85 -8.49 -6.69
C GLY A 70 8.91 -6.99 -6.41
N LEU A 71 8.08 -6.47 -5.49
CA LEU A 71 8.14 -5.10 -4.99
C LEU A 71 8.92 -5.04 -3.67
N GLU A 72 9.26 -3.83 -3.21
CA GLU A 72 9.99 -3.63 -1.95
C GLU A 72 9.24 -4.22 -0.74
N ALA A 73 7.91 -4.22 -0.75
CA ALA A 73 7.10 -4.85 0.29
C ALA A 73 7.13 -6.38 0.31
N ASP A 74 7.59 -7.06 -0.74
CA ASP A 74 7.61 -8.53 -0.82
C ASP A 74 8.50 -9.17 0.26
N GLY A 75 9.61 -8.52 0.60
CA GLY A 75 10.56 -9.01 1.62
C GLY A 75 10.12 -8.75 3.07
N ARG A 76 8.97 -8.12 3.29
CA ARG A 76 8.50 -7.71 4.64
C ARG A 76 7.37 -8.58 5.18
N TRP A 77 6.98 -9.62 4.44
CA TRP A 77 5.98 -10.59 4.86
C TRP A 77 6.59 -11.64 5.79
N ASP A 78 6.60 -11.39 7.09
CA ASP A 78 6.99 -12.40 8.09
C ASP A 78 5.77 -13.12 8.69
N GLN A 79 5.90 -14.45 8.82
CA GLN A 79 4.88 -15.37 9.31
C GLN A 79 4.38 -14.97 10.71
N GLY A 80 3.24 -14.28 10.75
CA GLY A 80 2.57 -13.86 11.99
C GLY A 80 2.15 -12.39 12.01
N ASN A 81 2.78 -11.55 11.19
CA ASN A 81 2.40 -10.15 11.02
C ASN A 81 1.74 -9.97 9.64
N ARG A 82 0.43 -10.25 9.58
CA ARG A 82 -0.46 -9.32 8.88
C ARG A 82 0.00 -7.93 9.31
N ILE A 83 0.22 -6.99 8.41
CA ILE A 83 0.65 -5.66 8.81
C ILE A 83 -0.46 -5.05 9.71
N ASN A 84 -0.35 -5.29 11.02
CA ASN A 84 -1.48 -5.34 11.95
C ASN A 84 -1.72 -3.95 12.54
N ILE A 85 -1.67 -2.92 11.69
CA ILE A 85 -1.77 -1.53 12.15
C ILE A 85 -3.21 -1.24 12.59
N LEU A 86 -4.19 -1.93 11.99
CA LEU A 86 -5.58 -1.90 12.45
C LEU A 86 -5.76 -2.60 13.81
N ALA A 87 -5.15 -3.78 14.02
CA ALA A 87 -5.30 -4.49 15.30
C ALA A 87 -4.64 -3.72 16.45
N ASP A 88 -3.43 -3.20 16.27
CA ASP A 88 -2.72 -2.50 17.34
C ASP A 88 -3.27 -1.09 17.63
N THR A 89 -3.71 -0.36 16.60
CA THR A 89 -4.28 0.99 16.78
C THR A 89 -5.69 0.92 17.37
N VAL A 90 -6.52 -0.04 16.95
CA VAL A 90 -7.86 -0.25 17.53
C VAL A 90 -7.76 -0.83 18.94
N ARG A 91 -6.83 -1.76 19.18
CA ARG A 91 -6.62 -2.36 20.52
C ARG A 91 -6.06 -1.35 21.54
N ARG A 92 -5.19 -0.42 21.13
CA ARG A 92 -4.73 0.69 22.00
C ARG A 92 -5.83 1.72 22.27
N SER A 93 -6.68 2.01 21.28
CA SER A 93 -7.79 2.97 21.45
C SER A 93 -8.91 2.44 22.38
N ILE A 94 -9.13 1.12 22.39
CA ILE A 94 -10.14 0.48 23.27
C ILE A 94 -9.63 0.30 24.71
N LEU A 95 -8.32 0.13 24.93
CA LEU A 95 -7.76 -0.03 26.29
C LEU A 95 -7.71 1.26 27.13
N HIS A 96 -7.88 2.45 26.53
CA HIS A 96 -7.90 3.74 27.25
C HIS A 96 -9.32 4.24 27.57
N LEU A 97 -10.35 3.41 27.33
CA LEU A 97 -11.76 3.67 27.65
C LEU A 97 -12.24 2.90 28.90
N ARG A 98 -11.34 2.58 29.82
CA ARG A 98 -11.67 2.12 31.18
C ARG A 98 -11.08 3.06 32.22
#